data_AF-A0A6G2JSW6-F1
#
_entry.id   AF-A0A6G2JSW6-F1
#
_cell.length_a   1.000
_cell.length_b   1.000
_cell.length_c   1.000
_cell.angle_alpha   90.00
_cell.angle_beta   90.00
_cell.angle_gamma   90.00
#
_symmetry.space_group_name_H-M   'P 1'
#
loop_
_entity.id
_entity.type
_entity.pdbx_description
1 polymer ?
#
loop_
_entity_poly.entity_id
_entity_poly.type
_entity_poly.pdbx_seq_one_letter_code
_entity_poly.pdbx_strand_id
1 'polypeptide(L)'
;MALTTAASVPADIRAGTTTSRRLDRFRLKLAAVRGRGARGVLVLTAAALMFIALGCADDSSSDEPSEPDTTGSNATGAASADTAPATTATAPPPATTPAEVIVDVRVTQIPGGPRESTVSALREGMTAPLLPEPLVSPLDVLSGGPPPDGIPSIDAPEFERAADVGFLQPQEAVVTLTLNGDARAYPVQVLLWHEIVNDTVGGEPVTITYCPLCNTAIGYYRQLGDRIFDFGTSGRLYNSALVMYDRQTESLWAHYTGQAIAGALTGSQLELIPMATVAFETFLDEHPNGLVMTRPGGFGRSYGTNPYVNYDTPNGSPTFFGGTPDDRLPPQTRVLVARHGGASVAVQLDTLESEGVLPLDLGGVPAHAFQMVAFHLPGTATPIQNQQVAFGRDVGATGVFDPNADGQALTFSRMPDAASSAGPGAFTDDQTGSTWSILGRALDGPLAGAQLQPIEHIDTFWFAAAAYNPAIELRP
;
A
#
# COMPACT_ATOMS: atom_id res chain seq x y z
N MET A 1 -37.05 -41.11 12.47
CA MET A 1 -37.44 -42.54 12.38
C MET A 1 -37.87 -42.82 10.95
N ALA A 2 -37.67 -44.02 10.41
CA ALA A 2 -37.68 -44.29 8.96
C ALA A 2 -38.77 -45.28 8.51
N LEU A 3 -39.02 -45.31 7.18
CA LEU A 3 -39.41 -46.43 6.28
C LEU A 3 -39.84 -45.78 4.93
N THR A 4 -39.28 -45.95 3.72
CA THR A 4 -38.57 -47.02 2.96
C THR A 4 -39.46 -47.80 1.98
N THR A 5 -39.28 -47.56 0.66
CA THR A 5 -39.36 -48.49 -0.51
C THR A 5 -39.11 -47.66 -1.79
N ALA A 6 -38.17 -47.94 -2.71
CA ALA A 6 -38.00 -49.08 -3.65
C ALA A 6 -39.05 -49.08 -4.79
N ALA A 7 -38.76 -49.32 -6.08
CA ALA A 7 -37.52 -49.63 -6.83
C ALA A 7 -37.54 -48.86 -8.21
N SER A 8 -36.89 -49.18 -9.36
CA SER A 8 -36.10 -50.32 -9.89
C SER A 8 -35.20 -49.86 -11.09
N VAL A 9 -34.49 -50.79 -11.77
CA VAL A 9 -33.59 -50.54 -12.95
C VAL A 9 -33.68 -51.70 -13.97
N PRO A 10 -33.53 -51.42 -15.28
CA PRO A 10 -32.66 -52.19 -16.18
C PRO A 10 -31.71 -51.26 -17.00
N ALA A 11 -30.44 -51.55 -17.36
CA ALA A 11 -29.76 -52.77 -17.85
C ALA A 11 -30.17 -53.17 -19.29
N ASP A 12 -29.30 -53.45 -20.28
CA ASP A 12 -27.82 -53.43 -20.42
C ASP A 12 -27.49 -53.43 -21.97
N ILE A 13 -26.25 -53.75 -22.37
CA ILE A 13 -25.77 -54.28 -23.68
C ILE A 13 -25.00 -53.30 -24.59
N ARG A 14 -23.73 -53.09 -24.22
CA ARG A 14 -22.49 -53.43 -24.99
C ARG A 14 -22.29 -52.95 -26.45
N ALA A 15 -21.36 -52.00 -26.58
CA ALA A 15 -20.04 -52.11 -27.24
C ALA A 15 -19.88 -52.68 -28.68
N GLY A 16 -19.16 -51.93 -29.53
CA GLY A 16 -18.57 -52.41 -30.79
C GLY A 16 -17.42 -51.52 -31.30
N THR A 17 -16.19 -52.05 -31.30
CA THR A 17 -14.97 -51.39 -31.83
C THR A 17 -14.78 -51.65 -33.32
N THR A 18 -14.18 -50.73 -34.10
CA THR A 18 -13.19 -51.03 -35.18
C THR A 18 -12.43 -49.78 -35.67
N THR A 19 -11.14 -49.96 -35.96
CA THR A 19 -10.12 -49.00 -36.45
C THR A 19 -10.23 -48.67 -37.95
N SER A 20 -9.91 -47.44 -38.41
CA SER A 20 -9.18 -47.22 -39.70
C SER A 20 -8.73 -45.77 -40.02
N ARG A 21 -7.40 -45.56 -40.05
CA ARG A 21 -6.55 -44.70 -40.93
C ARG A 21 -7.17 -43.64 -41.87
N ARG A 22 -6.59 -42.41 -41.83
CA ARG A 22 -5.93 -41.64 -42.94
C ARG A 22 -5.62 -40.18 -42.49
N LEU A 23 -4.73 -39.37 -43.10
CA LEU A 23 -3.34 -39.55 -43.63
C LEU A 23 -2.78 -38.14 -44.02
N ASP A 24 -1.54 -37.84 -43.64
CA ASP A 24 -0.61 -36.73 -43.99
C ASP A 24 -1.09 -35.44 -44.73
N ARG A 25 -0.72 -34.29 -44.13
CA ARG A 25 0.16 -33.19 -44.66
C ARG A 25 0.29 -32.13 -43.54
N PHE A 26 1.41 -31.46 -43.27
CA PHE A 26 2.32 -30.75 -44.20
C PHE A 26 3.83 -30.96 -43.87
N ARG A 27 4.71 -30.41 -44.71
CA ARG A 27 6.18 -30.62 -44.66
C ARG A 27 6.95 -29.45 -44.04
N LEU A 28 8.10 -29.77 -43.42
CA LEU A 28 9.21 -28.83 -43.24
C LEU A 28 9.61 -28.16 -44.56
N LYS A 29 10.06 -26.90 -44.47
CA LYS A 29 11.02 -26.31 -45.42
C LYS A 29 12.17 -25.70 -44.63
N LEU A 30 13.35 -26.31 -44.75
CA LEU A 30 14.60 -25.69 -44.35
C LEU A 30 15.08 -24.79 -45.51
N ALA A 31 15.49 -23.56 -45.21
CA ALA A 31 16.13 -22.66 -46.18
C ALA A 31 17.28 -21.91 -45.49
N ALA A 32 18.51 -22.15 -45.94
CA ALA A 32 19.69 -21.53 -45.36
C ALA A 32 20.13 -20.31 -46.20
N VAL A 33 20.45 -19.20 -45.53
CA VAL A 33 21.17 -18.06 -46.12
C VAL A 33 22.39 -17.76 -45.25
N ARG A 34 23.58 -17.71 -45.87
CA ARG A 34 24.85 -17.45 -45.19
C ARG A 34 25.14 -15.95 -45.09
N GLY A 35 24.96 -15.41 -43.88
CA GLY A 35 25.83 -14.50 -43.13
C GLY A 35 26.51 -13.29 -43.80
N ARG A 36 26.54 -12.17 -43.06
CA ARG A 36 27.63 -11.17 -43.01
C ARG A 36 27.48 -10.29 -41.77
N GLY A 37 28.60 -9.73 -41.29
CA GLY A 37 28.60 -8.52 -40.45
C GLY A 37 28.45 -8.73 -38.94
N ALA A 38 29.50 -9.20 -38.27
CA ALA A 38 29.63 -9.02 -36.83
C ALA A 38 30.02 -7.56 -36.50
N ARG A 39 29.24 -6.89 -35.66
CA ARG A 39 29.67 -5.72 -34.87
C ARG A 39 29.10 -5.89 -33.47
N GLY A 40 29.96 -6.18 -32.50
CA GLY A 40 29.56 -6.26 -31.10
C GLY A 40 29.27 -4.86 -30.56
N VAL A 41 28.11 -4.68 -29.95
CA VAL A 41 27.82 -3.52 -29.09
C VAL A 41 28.19 -3.94 -27.67
N LEU A 42 29.22 -3.30 -27.12
CA LEU A 42 29.64 -3.53 -25.73
C LEU A 42 28.69 -2.77 -24.80
N VAL A 43 27.65 -3.45 -24.31
CA VAL A 43 26.76 -2.88 -23.28
C VAL A 43 27.50 -2.90 -21.94
N LEU A 44 28.08 -1.76 -21.57
CA LEU A 44 28.63 -1.53 -20.25
C LEU A 44 27.49 -1.35 -19.24
N THR A 45 27.19 -2.41 -18.49
CA THR A 45 26.29 -2.36 -17.33
C THR A 45 26.92 -1.54 -16.22
N ALA A 46 26.54 -0.27 -16.10
CA ALA A 46 26.92 0.58 -14.98
C ALA A 46 26.11 0.18 -13.73
N ALA A 47 26.72 -0.63 -12.86
CA ALA A 47 26.14 -1.00 -11.57
C ALA A 47 26.23 0.19 -10.59
N ALA A 48 25.09 0.84 -10.32
CA ALA A 48 24.99 1.91 -9.34
C ALA A 48 24.96 1.35 -7.90
N LEU A 49 26.12 1.07 -7.31
CA LEU A 49 26.21 0.82 -5.86
C LEU A 49 26.05 2.13 -5.10
N MET A 50 24.88 2.33 -4.51
CA MET A 50 24.61 3.45 -3.60
C MET A 50 25.12 3.11 -2.19
N PHE A 51 26.40 3.38 -1.94
CA PHE A 51 26.99 3.25 -0.59
C PHE A 51 26.52 4.39 0.32
N ILE A 52 25.80 4.05 1.39
CA ILE A 52 25.59 4.96 2.52
C ILE A 52 26.88 4.98 3.34
N ALA A 53 27.58 6.12 3.33
CA ALA A 53 28.79 6.31 4.12
C ALA A 53 28.44 6.82 5.54
N LEU A 54 28.82 6.06 6.58
CA LEU A 54 28.80 6.55 7.95
C LEU A 54 29.96 7.54 8.14
N GLY A 55 29.64 8.83 8.25
CA GLY A 55 30.58 9.88 8.63
C GLY A 55 30.67 10.03 10.15
N CYS A 56 31.61 9.32 10.79
CA CYS A 56 32.05 9.69 12.13
C CYS A 56 33.14 10.76 12.01
N ALA A 57 32.99 11.86 12.75
CA ALA A 57 33.99 12.91 12.88
C ALA A 57 34.22 13.21 14.36
N ASP A 58 35.24 12.57 14.94
CA ASP A 58 35.89 13.10 16.13
C ASP A 58 36.69 14.35 15.71
N ASP A 59 36.58 15.44 16.46
CA ASP A 59 37.46 16.60 16.32
C ASP A 59 37.85 17.11 17.70
N SER A 60 39.16 17.11 18.00
CA SER A 60 39.68 17.52 19.31
C SER A 60 41.18 17.85 19.30
N SER A 61 41.49 19.16 19.23
CA SER A 61 42.69 19.74 19.86
C SER A 61 42.55 21.25 20.00
N SER A 62 43.03 21.79 21.12
CA SER A 62 43.09 23.22 21.40
C SER A 62 44.19 23.94 20.59
N ASP A 63 44.14 25.28 20.52
CA ASP A 63 45.09 26.10 21.29
C ASP A 63 44.72 27.60 21.28
N GLU A 64 45.24 28.31 22.29
CA GLU A 64 45.06 29.74 22.63
C GLU A 64 46.47 30.35 22.89
N PRO A 65 46.64 31.65 23.21
CA PRO A 65 46.02 32.88 22.67
C PRO A 65 47.07 33.99 22.37
N SER A 66 46.69 35.12 21.76
CA SER A 66 47.42 36.41 21.93
C SER A 66 46.66 37.68 21.48
N GLU A 67 46.50 38.62 22.42
CA GLU A 67 46.28 40.07 22.22
C GLU A 67 47.66 40.81 22.18
N PRO A 68 47.81 42.17 22.07
CA PRO A 68 46.81 43.27 22.08
C PRO A 68 47.00 44.37 20.99
N ASP A 69 46.19 45.46 20.98
CA ASP A 69 46.61 46.82 21.44
C ASP A 69 45.44 47.88 21.45
N THR A 70 45.74 49.03 22.05
CA THR A 70 44.93 50.14 22.60
C THR A 70 44.26 51.13 21.61
N THR A 71 43.27 51.97 21.97
CA THR A 71 43.47 53.34 22.54
C THR A 71 42.18 54.17 22.83
N GLY A 72 42.16 54.95 23.95
CA GLY A 72 41.39 56.21 24.16
C GLY A 72 39.86 56.16 24.47
N SER A 73 39.22 57.14 25.15
CA SER A 73 39.69 58.36 25.87
C SER A 73 38.61 59.02 26.79
N ASN A 74 39.04 59.88 27.74
CA ASN A 74 38.34 60.95 28.49
C ASN A 74 37.24 60.68 29.58
N ALA A 75 37.59 60.97 30.84
CA ALA A 75 37.19 62.14 31.69
C ALA A 75 35.80 62.84 31.47
N THR A 76 35.08 63.42 32.46
CA THR A 76 35.20 63.57 33.95
C THR A 76 33.89 64.19 34.52
N GLY A 77 33.53 63.94 35.79
CA GLY A 77 32.54 64.78 36.52
C GLY A 77 31.85 64.11 37.73
N ALA A 78 31.71 64.82 38.86
CA ALA A 78 31.03 64.38 40.10
C ALA A 78 29.67 65.11 40.28
N ALA A 79 28.78 64.83 41.24
CA ALA A 79 28.98 64.30 42.60
C ALA A 79 27.69 63.82 43.32
N SER A 80 27.90 63.25 44.52
CA SER A 80 26.94 63.09 45.64
C SER A 80 25.83 62.03 45.54
N ALA A 81 25.37 61.58 46.71
CA ALA A 81 24.45 60.46 46.91
C ALA A 81 23.33 60.81 47.90
N ASP A 82 22.23 60.05 47.88
CA ASP A 82 21.65 59.46 49.11
C ASP A 82 20.77 58.23 48.76
N THR A 83 20.06 57.68 49.75
CA THR A 83 19.75 56.25 49.86
C THR A 83 18.27 55.96 50.11
N ALA A 84 17.61 55.18 49.24
CA ALA A 84 16.34 54.49 49.55
C ALA A 84 16.10 53.32 48.56
N PRO A 85 15.63 52.14 49.02
CA PRO A 85 15.28 51.03 48.14
C PRO A 85 13.83 51.14 47.62
N ALA A 86 13.64 51.00 46.31
CA ALA A 86 12.33 50.83 45.68
C ALA A 86 12.13 49.36 45.26
N THR A 87 11.00 48.76 45.65
CA THR A 87 10.69 47.36 45.36
C THR A 87 10.20 47.17 43.92
N THR A 88 10.99 46.51 43.08
CA THR A 88 10.55 46.02 41.76
C THR A 88 9.79 44.70 41.93
N ALA A 89 8.55 44.62 41.44
CA ALA A 89 7.77 43.39 41.48
C ALA A 89 8.32 42.35 40.48
N THR A 90 8.48 41.11 40.91
CA THR A 90 8.87 39.99 40.05
C THR A 90 7.72 39.63 39.10
N ALA A 91 8.00 39.49 37.81
CA ALA A 91 7.02 38.98 36.86
C ALA A 91 6.66 37.51 37.17
N PRO A 92 5.44 37.05 36.86
CA PRO A 92 5.09 35.63 36.97
C PRO A 92 6.04 34.78 36.10
N PRO A 93 6.40 33.55 36.51
CA PRO A 93 7.07 32.62 35.61
C PRO A 93 6.15 32.31 34.42
N PRO A 94 6.69 32.03 33.23
CA PRO A 94 5.88 31.58 32.09
C PRO A 94 5.13 30.30 32.49
N ALA A 95 3.86 30.21 32.09
CA ALA A 95 3.07 29.01 32.34
C ALA A 95 3.70 27.83 31.59
N THR A 96 4.21 26.84 32.32
CA THR A 96 4.61 25.56 31.74
C THR A 96 3.36 24.84 31.27
N THR A 97 3.11 24.87 29.96
CA THR A 97 2.21 23.92 29.30
C THR A 97 2.59 22.51 29.78
N PRO A 98 1.64 21.69 30.27
CA PRO A 98 1.93 20.29 30.57
C PRO A 98 2.53 19.63 29.34
N ALA A 99 3.55 18.78 29.52
CA ALA A 99 3.98 17.90 28.44
C ALA A 99 2.79 17.02 28.06
N GLU A 100 2.44 17.04 26.77
CA GLU A 100 1.34 16.26 26.22
C GLU A 100 1.64 14.77 26.43
N VAL A 101 0.72 14.07 27.10
CA VAL A 101 0.94 12.67 27.48
C VAL A 101 0.59 11.81 26.28
N ILE A 102 1.59 11.56 25.42
CA ILE A 102 1.50 10.57 24.35
C ILE A 102 1.11 9.23 24.98
N VAL A 103 -0.06 8.70 24.59
CA VAL A 103 -0.57 7.42 25.10
C VAL A 103 -0.34 6.34 24.05
N ASP A 104 0.83 5.70 24.10
CA ASP A 104 1.15 4.53 23.27
C ASP A 104 0.20 3.36 23.58
N VAL A 105 -0.84 3.21 22.77
CA VAL A 105 -1.78 2.08 22.80
C VAL A 105 -1.11 0.87 22.15
N ARG A 106 -0.45 0.06 22.98
CA ARG A 106 -0.01 -1.29 22.58
C ARG A 106 -1.20 -2.24 22.47
N VAL A 107 -1.48 -2.70 21.25
CA VAL A 107 -2.50 -3.72 20.97
C VAL A 107 -1.92 -5.12 21.17
N THR A 108 -2.68 -6.01 21.80
CA THR A 108 -2.28 -7.41 21.98
C THR A 108 -2.34 -8.15 20.65
N GLN A 109 -1.19 -8.60 20.17
CA GLN A 109 -1.09 -9.26 18.87
C GLN A 109 -1.44 -10.75 18.93
N ILE A 110 -2.21 -11.21 17.94
CA ILE A 110 -2.37 -12.63 17.62
C ILE A 110 -1.09 -13.09 16.88
N PRO A 111 -0.28 -13.98 17.47
CA PRO A 111 0.94 -14.46 16.83
C PRO A 111 0.62 -15.48 15.74
N GLY A 112 1.45 -15.56 14.71
CA GLY A 112 1.44 -16.69 13.78
C GLY A 112 1.89 -17.99 14.44
N GLY A 113 1.72 -19.08 13.68
CA GLY A 113 2.09 -20.42 14.11
C GLY A 113 3.62 -20.63 14.24
N PRO A 114 4.06 -21.76 14.81
CA PRO A 114 5.47 -22.14 14.80
C PRO A 114 5.99 -22.44 13.39
N ARG A 115 7.31 -22.34 13.18
CA ARG A 115 7.96 -22.79 11.93
C ARG A 115 7.68 -24.28 11.70
N GLU A 116 7.03 -24.60 10.58
CA GLU A 116 6.79 -25.95 10.10
C GLU A 116 8.08 -26.59 9.55
N SER A 117 8.12 -27.92 9.46
CA SER A 117 9.28 -28.64 8.91
C SER A 117 9.22 -28.75 7.37
N THR A 118 9.16 -27.61 6.67
CA THR A 118 9.04 -27.52 5.20
C THR A 118 10.34 -27.07 4.52
N VAL A 119 10.55 -27.55 3.28
CA VAL A 119 11.56 -27.01 2.35
C VAL A 119 11.27 -25.52 2.09
N SER A 120 12.32 -24.71 2.08
CA SER A 120 12.26 -23.24 2.08
C SER A 120 12.46 -22.65 0.68
N ALA A 121 11.40 -22.14 0.04
CA ALA A 121 11.55 -21.45 -1.26
C ALA A 121 12.37 -20.15 -1.14
N LEU A 122 12.35 -19.52 0.04
CA LEU A 122 13.17 -18.37 0.37
C LEU A 122 14.68 -18.69 0.34
N ARG A 123 15.09 -19.76 1.04
CA ARG A 123 16.50 -20.09 1.33
C ARG A 123 17.12 -21.12 0.38
N GLU A 124 16.37 -22.15 0.00
CA GLU A 124 16.81 -23.24 -0.88
C GLU A 124 16.46 -22.94 -2.36
N GLY A 125 15.55 -22.00 -2.59
CA GLY A 125 15.16 -21.49 -3.90
C GLY A 125 13.82 -22.06 -4.39
N MET A 126 13.18 -21.33 -5.30
CA MET A 126 11.82 -21.64 -5.81
C MET A 126 11.71 -23.03 -6.46
N THR A 127 12.81 -23.58 -6.97
CA THR A 127 12.87 -24.91 -7.62
C THR A 127 13.61 -25.95 -6.78
N ALA A 128 13.67 -25.78 -5.46
CA ALA A 128 14.25 -26.77 -4.55
C ALA A 128 13.49 -28.11 -4.65
N PRO A 129 14.17 -29.26 -4.52
CA PRO A 129 13.50 -30.57 -4.53
C PRO A 129 12.38 -30.67 -3.49
N LEU A 130 11.34 -31.44 -3.81
CA LEU A 130 10.11 -31.62 -3.00
C LEU A 130 9.16 -30.41 -2.93
N LEU A 131 9.51 -29.24 -3.48
CA LEU A 131 8.53 -28.17 -3.70
C LEU A 131 7.59 -28.49 -4.88
N PRO A 132 6.35 -27.95 -4.87
CA PRO A 132 5.53 -27.82 -6.07
C PRO A 132 6.22 -26.97 -7.14
N GLU A 133 5.79 -27.12 -8.40
CA GLU A 133 6.23 -26.25 -9.50
C GLU A 133 5.75 -24.79 -9.25
N PRO A 134 6.63 -23.78 -9.28
CA PRO A 134 6.24 -22.38 -9.13
C PRO A 134 5.22 -21.91 -10.17
N LEU A 135 4.31 -21.02 -9.75
CA LEU A 135 3.31 -20.42 -10.65
C LEU A 135 3.90 -19.39 -11.61
N VAL A 136 5.11 -18.91 -11.33
CA VAL A 136 5.81 -17.88 -12.10
C VAL A 136 7.25 -18.32 -12.38
N SER A 137 7.83 -17.84 -13.48
CA SER A 137 9.23 -18.10 -13.82
C SER A 137 10.16 -17.58 -12.70
N PRO A 138 11.06 -18.42 -12.16
CA PRO A 138 12.06 -17.98 -11.18
C PRO A 138 13.08 -16.96 -11.73
N LEU A 139 13.10 -16.73 -13.06
CA LEU A 139 13.92 -15.68 -13.68
C LEU A 139 13.23 -14.30 -13.63
N ASP A 140 11.91 -14.27 -13.40
CA ASP A 140 11.09 -13.06 -13.37
C ASP A 140 10.96 -12.53 -11.93
N VAL A 141 11.38 -13.34 -10.94
CA VAL A 141 11.44 -13.00 -9.51
C VAL A 141 12.84 -12.48 -9.17
N LEU A 142 13.03 -11.18 -9.38
CA LEU A 142 14.32 -10.49 -9.25
C LEU A 142 14.67 -10.20 -7.77
N SER A 143 15.94 -9.92 -7.49
CA SER A 143 16.35 -9.35 -6.20
C SER A 143 16.21 -7.83 -6.23
N GLY A 144 15.60 -7.27 -5.18
CA GLY A 144 15.55 -5.81 -4.96
C GLY A 144 16.84 -5.24 -4.36
N GLY A 145 17.77 -6.08 -3.91
CA GLY A 145 19.02 -5.69 -3.26
C GLY A 145 19.12 -6.10 -1.77
N PRO A 146 18.13 -5.78 -0.91
CA PRO A 146 18.13 -6.23 0.48
C PRO A 146 18.09 -7.76 0.61
N PRO A 147 18.67 -8.34 1.67
CA PRO A 147 18.39 -9.71 2.08
C PRO A 147 16.94 -9.83 2.61
N PRO A 148 16.44 -11.06 2.86
CA PRO A 148 15.20 -11.26 3.62
C PRO A 148 15.25 -10.52 4.98
N ASP A 149 14.13 -9.90 5.36
CA ASP A 149 13.98 -8.96 6.49
C ASP A 149 14.95 -7.75 6.49
N GLY A 150 15.71 -7.52 5.41
CA GLY A 150 16.56 -6.32 5.25
C GLY A 150 15.76 -5.01 5.17
N ILE A 151 14.48 -5.13 4.83
CA ILE A 151 13.43 -4.17 5.16
C ILE A 151 12.58 -4.85 6.23
N PRO A 152 12.75 -4.52 7.53
CA PRO A 152 12.14 -5.29 8.61
C PRO A 152 10.65 -4.97 8.71
N SER A 153 9.80 -5.99 8.81
CA SER A 153 8.37 -5.80 9.10
C SER A 153 8.14 -5.24 10.50
N ILE A 154 6.94 -4.70 10.73
CA ILE A 154 6.48 -4.30 12.06
C ILE A 154 5.54 -5.40 12.59
N ASP A 155 6.03 -6.21 13.53
CA ASP A 155 5.29 -7.37 14.06
C ASP A 155 4.63 -7.11 15.43
N ALA A 156 4.84 -5.90 15.97
CA ALA A 156 4.25 -5.42 17.21
C ALA A 156 4.00 -3.90 17.09
N PRO A 157 3.07 -3.46 16.23
CA PRO A 157 2.79 -2.05 16.04
C PRO A 157 2.25 -1.40 17.32
N GLU A 158 2.68 -0.15 17.54
CA GLU A 158 2.23 0.73 18.62
C GLU A 158 1.38 1.84 17.99
N PHE A 159 0.39 2.37 18.73
CA PHE A 159 -0.57 3.34 18.18
C PHE A 159 -0.80 4.54 19.09
N GLU A 160 -0.93 5.73 18.50
CA GLU A 160 -1.49 6.92 19.13
C GLU A 160 -2.98 7.04 18.74
N ARG A 161 -3.79 7.82 19.46
CA ARG A 161 -5.13 8.21 18.95
C ARG A 161 -4.96 9.24 17.85
N ALA A 162 -5.82 9.23 16.83
CA ALA A 162 -5.75 10.20 15.73
C ALA A 162 -5.68 11.66 16.23
N ALA A 163 -6.49 12.04 17.21
CA ALA A 163 -6.50 13.38 17.80
C ALA A 163 -5.23 13.77 18.59
N ASP A 164 -4.39 12.80 18.96
CA ASP A 164 -3.16 13.01 19.74
C ASP A 164 -1.90 13.05 18.84
N VAL A 165 -2.02 12.72 17.54
CA VAL A 165 -0.87 12.56 16.61
C VAL A 165 -0.31 13.91 16.17
N GLY A 166 0.85 14.26 16.74
CA GLY A 166 1.61 15.47 16.40
C GLY A 166 2.63 15.34 15.25
N PHE A 167 2.73 14.18 14.58
CA PHE A 167 3.85 13.89 13.66
C PHE A 167 3.52 13.79 12.16
N LEU A 168 2.23 13.85 11.80
CA LEU A 168 1.76 13.88 10.40
C LEU A 168 1.37 15.31 10.01
N GLN A 169 1.54 15.66 8.74
CA GLN A 169 0.83 16.80 8.15
C GLN A 169 -0.56 16.38 7.67
N PRO A 170 -1.56 17.29 7.63
CA PRO A 170 -2.95 16.96 7.30
C PRO A 170 -3.12 16.12 6.02
N GLN A 171 -2.44 16.55 4.96
CA GLN A 171 -2.47 15.92 3.63
C GLN A 171 -1.62 14.65 3.47
N GLU A 172 -0.91 14.17 4.50
CA GLU A 172 -0.07 12.97 4.36
C GLU A 172 -0.91 11.70 4.20
N ALA A 173 -0.53 10.87 3.23
CA ALA A 173 -1.20 9.60 2.97
C ALA A 173 -1.08 8.61 4.14
N VAL A 174 -2.24 8.14 4.62
CA VAL A 174 -2.39 7.01 5.54
C VAL A 174 -3.21 5.92 4.85
N VAL A 175 -2.82 4.65 5.03
CA VAL A 175 -3.64 3.51 4.59
C VAL A 175 -4.61 3.17 5.73
N THR A 176 -5.89 3.04 5.44
CA THR A 176 -6.95 2.92 6.45
C THR A 176 -7.67 1.58 6.41
N LEU A 177 -8.03 1.07 7.59
CA LEU A 177 -8.78 -0.16 7.76
C LEU A 177 -9.69 -0.05 8.99
N THR A 178 -10.96 -0.44 8.85
CA THR A 178 -11.91 -0.53 9.97
C THR A 178 -12.56 -1.92 9.99
N LEU A 179 -12.27 -2.72 11.01
CA LEU A 179 -12.86 -4.06 11.21
C LEU A 179 -13.53 -4.15 12.59
N ASN A 180 -14.75 -4.68 12.65
CA ASN A 180 -15.50 -4.89 13.89
C ASN A 180 -15.61 -3.65 14.82
N GLY A 181 -15.53 -2.44 14.24
CA GLY A 181 -15.55 -1.15 14.96
C GLY A 181 -14.18 -0.62 15.42
N ASP A 182 -13.10 -1.35 15.14
CA ASP A 182 -11.72 -0.95 15.41
C ASP A 182 -11.11 -0.32 14.14
N ALA A 183 -10.91 1.01 14.18
CA ALA A 183 -10.48 1.83 13.06
C ALA A 183 -8.99 2.19 13.17
N ARG A 184 -8.21 1.85 12.14
CA ARG A 184 -6.75 1.99 12.08
C ARG A 184 -6.29 2.81 10.89
N ALA A 185 -5.21 3.56 11.10
CA ALA A 185 -4.43 4.23 10.07
C ALA A 185 -2.95 3.83 10.16
N TYR A 186 -2.36 3.47 9.02
CA TYR A 186 -0.96 3.09 8.88
C TYR A 186 -0.27 4.13 8.00
N PRO A 187 0.58 5.02 8.56
CA PRO A 187 1.15 6.11 7.80
C PRO A 187 2.09 5.62 6.70
N VAL A 188 1.87 6.05 5.46
CA VAL A 188 2.73 5.64 4.34
C VAL A 188 4.17 6.14 4.54
N GLN A 189 4.36 7.23 5.30
CA GLN A 189 5.67 7.71 5.74
C GLN A 189 6.47 6.70 6.59
N VAL A 190 5.80 5.72 7.22
CA VAL A 190 6.41 4.59 7.93
C VAL A 190 6.47 3.36 7.02
N LEU A 191 5.39 3.05 6.30
CA LEU A 191 5.32 1.88 5.42
C LEU A 191 6.39 1.92 4.31
N LEU A 192 6.78 3.11 3.82
CA LEU A 192 7.93 3.33 2.92
C LEU A 192 9.26 2.71 3.38
N TRP A 193 9.42 2.43 4.67
CA TRP A 193 10.66 1.95 5.29
C TRP A 193 10.58 0.53 5.89
N HIS A 194 9.39 -0.08 5.84
CA HIS A 194 9.05 -1.36 6.49
C HIS A 194 8.25 -2.32 5.58
N GLU A 195 7.50 -1.82 4.60
CA GLU A 195 6.68 -2.52 3.59
C GLU A 195 5.56 -3.47 4.11
N ILE A 196 5.67 -4.00 5.33
CA ILE A 196 4.76 -4.99 5.95
C ILE A 196 4.55 -4.67 7.43
N VAL A 197 3.29 -4.71 7.88
CA VAL A 197 2.88 -4.66 9.29
C VAL A 197 2.01 -5.89 9.59
N ASN A 198 2.43 -6.75 10.51
CA ASN A 198 1.59 -7.81 11.05
C ASN A 198 0.86 -7.26 12.29
N ASP A 199 -0.46 -7.17 12.23
CA ASP A 199 -1.31 -6.56 13.27
C ASP A 199 -2.51 -7.45 13.62
N THR A 200 -3.32 -6.96 14.56
CA THR A 200 -4.58 -7.52 15.04
C THR A 200 -5.60 -6.40 15.12
N VAL A 201 -6.61 -6.43 14.27
CA VAL A 201 -7.60 -5.35 14.11
C VAL A 201 -9.00 -5.94 14.23
N GLY A 202 -9.82 -5.38 15.12
CA GLY A 202 -11.17 -5.88 15.36
C GLY A 202 -11.24 -7.29 15.96
N GLY A 203 -10.09 -7.84 16.41
CA GLY A 203 -9.93 -9.23 16.83
C GLY A 203 -9.38 -10.17 15.76
N GLU A 204 -9.19 -9.72 14.51
CA GLU A 204 -8.72 -10.55 13.40
C GLU A 204 -7.22 -10.36 13.12
N PRO A 205 -6.47 -11.43 12.79
CA PRO A 205 -5.04 -11.33 12.46
C PRO A 205 -4.85 -10.84 11.02
N VAL A 206 -4.28 -9.65 10.83
CA VAL A 206 -4.15 -8.99 9.51
C VAL A 206 -2.70 -8.65 9.17
N THR A 207 -2.36 -8.62 7.88
CA THR A 207 -1.10 -8.05 7.37
C THR A 207 -1.43 -6.86 6.48
N ILE A 208 -0.85 -5.72 6.79
CA ILE A 208 -0.98 -4.49 6.02
C ILE A 208 0.31 -4.30 5.23
N THR A 209 0.20 -4.13 3.93
CA THR A 209 1.34 -4.17 3.01
C THR A 209 1.34 -2.95 2.10
N TYR A 210 2.51 -2.38 1.85
CA TYR A 210 2.69 -1.29 0.87
C TYR A 210 3.96 -1.53 0.07
N CYS A 211 3.82 -1.55 -1.26
CA CYS A 211 4.97 -1.56 -2.14
C CYS A 211 5.11 -0.21 -2.85
N PRO A 212 6.18 0.57 -2.58
CA PRO A 212 6.38 1.87 -3.22
C PRO A 212 6.65 1.77 -4.72
N LEU A 213 7.19 0.63 -5.19
CA LEU A 213 7.55 0.44 -6.59
C LEU A 213 6.36 0.26 -7.53
N CYS A 214 5.22 -0.24 -7.04
CA CYS A 214 3.94 -0.22 -7.77
C CYS A 214 2.94 0.82 -7.22
N ASN A 215 3.29 1.54 -6.14
CA ASN A 215 2.43 2.40 -5.34
C ASN A 215 1.09 1.72 -5.00
N THR A 216 1.16 0.60 -4.29
CA THR A 216 -0.02 -0.20 -3.96
C THR A 216 -0.02 -0.53 -2.48
N ALA A 217 -1.14 -0.24 -1.80
CA ALA A 217 -1.40 -0.65 -0.43
C ALA A 217 -2.46 -1.77 -0.43
N ILE A 218 -2.26 -2.85 0.33
CA ILE A 218 -3.19 -3.98 0.40
C ILE A 218 -3.19 -4.59 1.81
N GLY A 219 -4.39 -4.86 2.34
CA GLY A 219 -4.60 -5.66 3.54
C GLY A 219 -4.97 -7.10 3.20
N TYR A 220 -4.48 -8.06 3.98
CA TYR A 220 -4.87 -9.46 3.90
C TYR A 220 -5.13 -10.04 5.29
N TYR A 221 -6.08 -10.96 5.41
CA TYR A 221 -6.14 -11.83 6.58
C TYR A 221 -4.93 -12.76 6.60
N ARG A 222 -4.25 -12.87 7.75
CA ARG A 222 -3.09 -13.75 7.94
C ARG A 222 -3.48 -15.20 8.23
N GLN A 223 -4.78 -15.48 8.36
CA GLN A 223 -5.30 -16.82 8.64
C GLN A 223 -5.67 -17.57 7.36
N LEU A 224 -5.28 -18.85 7.27
CA LEU A 224 -5.67 -19.77 6.20
C LEU A 224 -6.01 -21.14 6.80
N GLY A 225 -7.30 -21.36 7.06
CA GLY A 225 -7.76 -22.51 7.85
C GLY A 225 -7.25 -22.42 9.29
N ASP A 226 -6.62 -23.48 9.79
CA ASP A 226 -6.06 -23.52 11.15
C ASP A 226 -4.68 -22.84 11.30
N ARG A 227 -4.11 -22.30 10.21
CA ARG A 227 -2.81 -21.60 10.21
C ARG A 227 -3.00 -20.10 10.34
N ILE A 228 -2.17 -19.47 11.16
CA ILE A 228 -1.95 -18.01 11.15
C ILE A 228 -0.50 -17.77 10.75
N PHE A 229 -0.27 -16.84 9.83
CA PHE A 229 1.06 -16.50 9.30
C PHE A 229 1.60 -15.20 9.89
N ASP A 230 2.92 -15.06 9.96
CA ASP A 230 3.60 -13.77 10.10
C ASP A 230 4.44 -13.54 8.85
N PHE A 231 4.23 -12.41 8.18
CA PHE A 231 4.88 -12.10 6.91
C PHE A 231 6.12 -11.22 7.09
N GLY A 232 7.21 -11.59 6.40
CA GLY A 232 8.42 -10.78 6.27
C GLY A 232 8.72 -10.42 4.82
N THR A 233 9.63 -9.45 4.61
CA THR A 233 10.06 -9.07 3.26
C THR A 233 11.07 -10.10 2.74
N SER A 234 10.89 -10.62 1.52
CA SER A 234 11.78 -11.67 0.99
C SER A 234 13.07 -11.15 0.34
N GLY A 235 13.21 -9.82 0.22
CA GLY A 235 14.26 -9.19 -0.59
C GLY A 235 14.06 -9.33 -2.12
N ARG A 236 12.91 -9.87 -2.55
CA ARG A 236 12.59 -10.17 -3.96
C ARG A 236 11.40 -9.36 -4.47
N LEU A 237 11.36 -9.19 -5.79
CA LEU A 237 10.35 -8.46 -6.53
C LEU A 237 9.83 -9.31 -7.69
N TYR A 238 8.53 -9.26 -7.96
CA TYR A 238 7.89 -9.86 -9.14
C TYR A 238 7.03 -8.79 -9.81
N ASN A 239 7.20 -8.58 -11.12
CA ASN A 239 6.60 -7.44 -11.83
C ASN A 239 6.85 -6.10 -11.11
N SER A 240 8.07 -5.89 -10.60
CA SER A 240 8.49 -4.80 -9.69
C SER A 240 7.77 -4.69 -8.34
N ALA A 241 6.70 -5.46 -8.09
CA ALA A 241 5.98 -5.44 -6.82
C ALA A 241 6.63 -6.37 -5.78
N LEU A 242 6.39 -6.08 -4.50
CA LEU A 242 6.89 -6.83 -3.35
C LEU A 242 6.56 -8.33 -3.44
N VAL A 243 7.57 -9.18 -3.19
CA VAL A 243 7.36 -10.57 -2.82
C VAL A 243 7.57 -10.71 -1.31
N MET A 244 6.51 -11.08 -0.60
CA MET A 244 6.53 -11.42 0.82
C MET A 244 6.99 -12.87 1.01
N TYR A 245 7.30 -13.26 2.24
CA TYR A 245 7.36 -14.66 2.63
C TYR A 245 6.66 -14.89 3.97
N ASP A 246 6.06 -16.07 4.16
CA ASP A 246 5.50 -16.47 5.46
C ASP A 246 6.57 -17.14 6.33
N ARG A 247 6.66 -16.77 7.60
CA ARG A 247 7.69 -17.29 8.52
C ARG A 247 7.44 -18.74 8.96
N GLN A 248 6.25 -19.27 8.71
CA GLN A 248 5.83 -20.60 9.11
C GLN A 248 6.32 -21.68 8.14
N THR A 249 6.24 -21.45 6.82
CA THR A 249 6.64 -22.40 5.77
C THR A 249 7.78 -21.92 4.88
N GLU A 250 8.06 -20.61 4.87
CA GLU A 250 8.97 -19.94 3.92
C GLU A 250 8.58 -20.15 2.45
N SER A 251 7.27 -20.11 2.19
CA SER A 251 6.73 -19.92 0.84
C SER A 251 6.81 -18.43 0.46
N LEU A 252 6.87 -18.15 -0.84
CA LEU A 252 6.94 -16.81 -1.40
C LEU A 252 5.57 -16.39 -1.93
N TRP A 253 5.13 -15.19 -1.58
CA TRP A 253 3.79 -14.67 -1.88
C TRP A 253 3.89 -13.34 -2.63
N ALA A 254 3.18 -13.19 -3.74
CA ALA A 254 3.11 -11.92 -4.46
C ALA A 254 2.16 -10.98 -3.72
N HIS A 255 2.64 -9.84 -3.20
CA HIS A 255 1.79 -8.94 -2.40
C HIS A 255 0.59 -8.41 -3.20
N TYR A 256 0.76 -8.17 -4.50
CA TYR A 256 -0.26 -7.58 -5.38
C TYR A 256 -1.54 -8.43 -5.56
N THR A 257 -1.42 -9.75 -5.35
CA THR A 257 -2.50 -10.72 -5.51
C THR A 257 -2.81 -11.51 -4.24
N GLY A 258 -1.88 -11.63 -3.30
CA GLY A 258 -2.03 -12.48 -2.11
C GLY A 258 -1.85 -13.97 -2.41
N GLN A 259 -1.29 -14.32 -3.57
CA GLN A 259 -1.08 -15.72 -3.97
C GLN A 259 0.33 -16.21 -3.63
N ALA A 260 0.42 -17.44 -3.10
CA ALA A 260 1.68 -18.16 -2.94
C ALA A 260 2.21 -18.62 -4.31
N ILE A 261 3.26 -17.96 -4.80
CA ILE A 261 3.84 -18.18 -6.13
C ILE A 261 4.91 -19.28 -6.15
N ALA A 262 5.51 -19.61 -5.00
CA ALA A 262 6.45 -20.72 -4.84
C ALA A 262 6.55 -21.18 -3.37
N GLY A 263 6.97 -22.42 -3.12
CA GLY A 263 7.15 -22.99 -1.78
C GLY A 263 6.09 -24.02 -1.38
N ALA A 264 6.10 -24.44 -0.12
CA ALA A 264 5.23 -25.50 0.39
C ALA A 264 3.72 -25.19 0.26
N LEU A 265 3.36 -23.90 0.13
CA LEU A 265 1.99 -23.42 0.01
C LEU A 265 1.60 -22.96 -1.41
N THR A 266 2.43 -23.21 -2.43
CA THR A 266 2.20 -22.76 -3.83
C THR A 266 0.75 -23.02 -4.29
N GLY A 267 0.09 -21.99 -4.83
CA GLY A 267 -1.33 -22.03 -5.21
C GLY A 267 -2.31 -21.63 -4.12
N SER A 268 -1.87 -21.49 -2.86
CA SER A 268 -2.67 -20.88 -1.79
C SER A 268 -2.92 -19.40 -2.06
N GLN A 269 -4.06 -18.92 -1.57
CA GLN A 269 -4.56 -17.56 -1.79
C GLN A 269 -4.97 -16.97 -0.44
N LEU A 270 -4.51 -15.76 -0.13
CA LEU A 270 -4.97 -14.98 1.02
C LEU A 270 -6.28 -14.27 0.67
N GLU A 271 -7.15 -14.11 1.67
CA GLU A 271 -8.37 -13.31 1.54
C GLU A 271 -8.02 -11.81 1.71
N LEU A 272 -8.36 -11.01 0.70
CA LEU A 272 -8.06 -9.59 0.64
C LEU A 272 -9.05 -8.79 1.48
N ILE A 273 -8.54 -7.77 2.16
CA ILE A 273 -9.34 -6.84 2.95
C ILE A 273 -9.39 -5.50 2.22
N PRO A 274 -10.58 -4.98 1.84
CA PRO A 274 -10.69 -3.65 1.26
C PRO A 274 -10.13 -2.59 2.22
N MET A 275 -9.26 -1.73 1.68
CA MET A 275 -8.62 -0.60 2.38
C MET A 275 -8.65 0.61 1.45
N ALA A 276 -8.66 1.82 2.03
CA ALA A 276 -8.51 3.07 1.28
C ALA A 276 -7.23 3.80 1.69
N THR A 277 -6.58 4.48 0.75
CA THR A 277 -5.49 5.42 1.04
C THR A 277 -6.05 6.84 1.05
N VAL A 278 -5.99 7.53 2.18
CA VAL A 278 -6.59 8.86 2.38
C VAL A 278 -5.58 9.81 3.04
N ALA A 279 -5.87 11.10 3.02
CA ALA A 279 -5.16 12.09 3.84
C ALA A 279 -5.38 11.80 5.34
N PHE A 280 -4.37 12.06 6.16
CA PHE A 280 -4.46 11.92 7.61
C PHE A 280 -5.62 12.74 8.21
N GLU A 281 -5.88 13.95 7.71
CA GLU A 281 -7.00 14.78 8.15
C GLU A 281 -8.37 14.13 7.89
N THR A 282 -8.54 13.41 6.78
CA THR A 282 -9.77 12.65 6.49
C THR A 282 -9.99 11.52 7.49
N PHE A 283 -8.93 10.78 7.87
CA PHE A 283 -9.03 9.76 8.92
C PHE A 283 -9.29 10.39 10.30
N LEU A 284 -8.68 11.53 10.60
CA LEU A 284 -8.88 12.26 11.86
C LEU A 284 -10.33 12.76 12.01
N ASP A 285 -10.94 13.30 10.95
CA ASP A 285 -12.31 13.82 10.96
C ASP A 285 -13.34 12.68 11.11
N GLU A 286 -13.18 11.57 10.39
CA GLU A 286 -14.11 10.43 10.50
C GLU A 286 -13.88 9.58 11.76
N HIS A 287 -12.62 9.46 12.20
CA HIS A 287 -12.18 8.55 13.27
C HIS A 287 -11.24 9.25 14.30
N PRO A 288 -11.68 10.31 15.02
CA PRO A 288 -10.84 11.03 15.98
C PRO A 288 -10.41 10.20 17.20
N ASN A 289 -11.11 9.09 17.47
CA ASN A 289 -10.74 8.07 18.47
C ASN A 289 -10.10 6.81 17.84
N GLY A 290 -9.92 6.78 16.52
CA GLY A 290 -9.20 5.72 15.80
C GLY A 290 -7.71 5.74 16.13
N LEU A 291 -7.04 4.63 15.83
CA LEU A 291 -5.65 4.39 16.22
C LEU A 291 -4.71 4.51 15.03
N VAL A 292 -3.74 5.40 15.13
CA VAL A 292 -2.72 5.68 14.10
C VAL A 292 -1.42 5.02 14.51
N MET A 293 -0.83 4.19 13.66
CA MET A 293 0.44 3.52 13.95
C MET A 293 1.56 4.56 14.12
N THR A 294 2.28 4.50 15.23
CA THR A 294 3.37 5.44 15.55
C THR A 294 4.61 5.20 14.68
N ARG A 295 5.67 5.96 14.90
CA ARG A 295 6.97 5.82 14.21
C ARG A 295 7.89 4.90 15.03
N PRO A 296 8.17 3.66 14.60
CA PRO A 296 8.88 2.68 15.44
C PRO A 296 10.29 3.10 15.82
N GLY A 297 10.61 3.00 17.12
CA GLY A 297 11.95 3.28 17.63
C GLY A 297 13.00 2.26 17.19
N GLY A 298 14.27 2.65 17.22
CA GLY A 298 15.42 1.72 17.10
C GLY A 298 15.86 1.34 15.68
N PHE A 299 15.03 1.56 14.64
CA PHE A 299 15.38 1.17 13.25
C PHE A 299 16.26 2.18 12.49
N GLY A 300 16.51 3.37 13.05
CA GLY A 300 17.35 4.40 12.41
C GLY A 300 16.81 4.93 11.07
N ARG A 301 15.49 4.89 10.87
CA ARG A 301 14.83 5.34 9.64
C ARG A 301 14.48 6.83 9.69
N SER A 302 14.54 7.49 8.54
CA SER A 302 14.07 8.87 8.36
C SER A 302 12.61 8.87 7.89
N TYR A 303 11.68 8.50 8.78
CA TYR A 303 10.24 8.60 8.49
C TYR A 303 9.86 10.03 8.07
N GLY A 304 8.96 10.16 7.10
CA GLY A 304 8.65 11.42 6.42
C GLY A 304 9.55 11.72 5.22
N THR A 305 10.78 11.17 5.17
CA THR A 305 11.65 11.24 3.99
C THR A 305 11.41 10.06 3.05
N ASN A 306 11.19 10.38 1.77
CA ASN A 306 10.95 9.45 0.68
C ASN A 306 12.27 9.11 -0.06
N PRO A 307 12.67 7.82 -0.17
CA PRO A 307 13.83 7.42 -0.97
C PRO A 307 13.53 7.24 -2.47
N TYR A 308 12.27 7.24 -2.90
CA TYR A 308 11.80 7.07 -4.29
C TYR A 308 11.43 8.41 -4.92
N VAL A 309 12.35 9.38 -4.94
CA VAL A 309 12.09 10.75 -5.42
C VAL A 309 11.79 10.78 -6.93
N ASN A 310 10.71 11.47 -7.31
CA ASN A 310 10.11 11.57 -8.65
C ASN A 310 9.68 10.23 -9.27
N TYR A 311 9.52 9.17 -8.47
CA TYR A 311 9.20 7.84 -9.02
C TYR A 311 7.81 7.80 -9.67
N ASP A 312 6.84 8.58 -9.22
CA ASP A 312 5.49 8.66 -9.82
C ASP A 312 5.36 9.60 -11.04
N THR A 313 6.43 9.68 -11.85
CA THR A 313 6.46 10.38 -13.15
C THR A 313 5.90 9.45 -14.23
N PRO A 314 4.76 9.75 -14.91
CA PRO A 314 4.07 8.76 -15.74
C PRO A 314 4.89 8.09 -16.86
N ASN A 315 5.79 8.86 -17.50
CA ASN A 315 6.68 8.39 -18.56
C ASN A 315 8.05 7.89 -18.05
N GLY A 316 8.18 7.59 -16.75
CA GLY A 316 9.37 6.99 -16.17
C GLY A 316 9.52 5.50 -16.51
N SER A 317 10.63 4.92 -16.04
CA SER A 317 10.99 3.52 -16.28
C SER A 317 10.80 2.71 -14.99
N PRO A 318 9.85 1.76 -14.93
CA PRO A 318 9.67 0.89 -13.77
C PRO A 318 10.97 0.14 -13.40
N THR A 319 11.48 0.38 -12.19
CA THR A 319 12.70 -0.29 -11.71
C THR A 319 12.41 -1.76 -11.40
N PHE A 320 13.38 -2.65 -11.63
CA PHE A 320 13.23 -4.11 -11.41
C PHE A 320 12.08 -4.76 -12.20
N PHE A 321 11.70 -4.19 -13.34
CA PHE A 321 10.72 -4.78 -14.24
C PHE A 321 11.42 -5.64 -15.31
N GLY A 322 11.09 -6.93 -15.39
CA GLY A 322 11.78 -7.89 -16.27
C GLY A 322 11.30 -7.92 -17.72
N GLY A 323 10.13 -7.35 -18.02
CA GLY A 323 9.49 -7.38 -19.34
C GLY A 323 9.43 -6.04 -20.06
N THR A 324 8.64 -5.98 -21.13
CA THR A 324 8.19 -4.71 -21.72
C THR A 324 6.90 -4.28 -21.03
N PRO A 325 6.78 -3.05 -20.48
CA PRO A 325 5.50 -2.54 -19.99
C PRO A 325 4.43 -2.51 -21.08
N ASP A 326 3.17 -2.65 -20.69
CA ASP A 326 2.01 -2.54 -21.58
C ASP A 326 1.88 -1.12 -22.16
N ASP A 327 1.67 -1.01 -23.47
CA ASP A 327 1.75 0.25 -24.22
C ASP A 327 0.43 1.03 -24.32
N ARG A 328 -0.66 0.56 -23.67
CA ARG A 328 -1.95 1.26 -23.66
C ARG A 328 -1.92 2.58 -22.89
N LEU A 329 -1.05 2.70 -21.88
CA LEU A 329 -0.82 3.91 -21.09
C LEU A 329 0.67 4.04 -20.74
N PRO A 330 1.18 5.25 -20.40
CA PRO A 330 2.49 5.41 -19.81
C PRO A 330 2.68 4.52 -18.57
N PRO A 331 3.86 3.89 -18.37
CA PRO A 331 4.01 2.82 -17.38
C PRO A 331 3.61 3.22 -15.95
N GLN A 332 3.90 4.46 -15.56
CA GLN A 332 3.68 4.97 -14.20
C GLN A 332 2.49 5.95 -14.13
N THR A 333 1.57 5.89 -15.11
CA THR A 333 0.22 6.46 -14.96
C THR A 333 -0.45 5.82 -13.74
N ARG A 334 -1.08 6.64 -12.90
CA ARG A 334 -1.86 6.18 -11.76
C ARG A 334 -3.22 5.67 -12.24
N VAL A 335 -3.59 4.47 -11.80
CA VAL A 335 -4.88 3.86 -12.09
C VAL A 335 -5.50 3.29 -10.82
N LEU A 336 -6.81 3.44 -10.71
CA LEU A 336 -7.64 2.69 -9.78
C LEU A 336 -7.96 1.33 -10.44
N VAL A 337 -7.78 0.22 -9.71
CA VAL A 337 -8.20 -1.11 -10.15
C VAL A 337 -9.26 -1.65 -9.20
N ALA A 338 -10.51 -1.74 -9.66
CA ALA A 338 -11.61 -2.39 -8.94
C ALA A 338 -11.71 -3.88 -9.31
N ARG A 339 -12.07 -4.73 -8.35
CA ARG A 339 -12.10 -6.20 -8.48
C ARG A 339 -13.41 -6.76 -7.89
N HIS A 340 -14.04 -7.70 -8.60
CA HIS A 340 -15.18 -8.46 -8.07
C HIS A 340 -15.31 -9.81 -8.78
N GLY A 341 -15.53 -10.90 -8.04
CA GLY A 341 -15.82 -12.22 -8.61
C GLY A 341 -14.71 -12.80 -9.52
N GLY A 342 -13.46 -12.34 -9.36
CA GLY A 342 -12.34 -12.69 -10.25
C GLY A 342 -12.25 -11.86 -11.53
N ALA A 343 -13.18 -10.94 -11.78
CA ALA A 343 -13.06 -9.91 -12.81
C ALA A 343 -12.43 -8.63 -12.24
N SER A 344 -11.83 -7.80 -13.09
CA SER A 344 -11.22 -6.53 -12.69
C SER A 344 -11.27 -5.49 -13.82
N VAL A 345 -11.45 -4.23 -13.45
CA VAL A 345 -11.47 -3.08 -14.36
C VAL A 345 -10.52 -1.99 -13.85
N ALA A 346 -9.82 -1.31 -14.76
CA ALA A 346 -8.95 -0.18 -14.48
C ALA A 346 -9.61 1.13 -14.92
N VAL A 347 -9.39 2.21 -14.16
CA VAL A 347 -9.76 3.60 -14.48
C VAL A 347 -8.52 4.46 -14.31
N GLN A 348 -8.29 5.43 -15.20
CA GLN A 348 -7.22 6.42 -14.99
C GLN A 348 -7.58 7.35 -13.83
N LEU A 349 -6.62 7.59 -12.93
CA LEU A 349 -6.88 8.42 -11.74
C LEU A 349 -7.27 9.84 -12.15
N ASP A 350 -6.59 10.43 -13.14
CA ASP A 350 -6.89 11.75 -13.72
C ASP A 350 -8.34 11.84 -14.26
N THR A 351 -8.91 10.76 -14.83
CA THR A 351 -10.32 10.76 -15.27
C THR A 351 -11.25 10.76 -14.06
N LEU A 352 -10.99 9.89 -13.08
CA LEU A 352 -11.80 9.80 -11.86
C LEU A 352 -11.70 11.08 -11.01
N GLU A 353 -10.55 11.75 -10.99
CA GLU A 353 -10.36 13.08 -10.41
C GLU A 353 -11.32 14.09 -11.05
N SER A 354 -11.39 14.11 -12.39
CA SER A 354 -12.20 15.07 -13.14
C SER A 354 -13.71 14.87 -12.98
N GLU A 355 -14.20 13.63 -13.02
CA GLU A 355 -15.63 13.30 -12.84
C GLU A 355 -16.04 13.31 -11.35
N GLY A 356 -15.12 12.93 -10.47
CA GLY A 356 -15.30 12.85 -9.01
C GLY A 356 -16.16 11.68 -8.52
N VAL A 357 -17.15 11.27 -9.31
CA VAL A 357 -17.91 10.03 -9.13
C VAL A 357 -18.03 9.35 -10.49
N LEU A 358 -17.68 8.06 -10.55
CA LEU A 358 -17.80 7.25 -11.76
C LEU A 358 -18.56 5.93 -11.46
N PRO A 359 -19.77 5.74 -12.02
CA PRO A 359 -20.42 4.44 -12.03
C PRO A 359 -19.59 3.42 -12.83
N LEU A 360 -19.42 2.22 -12.29
CA LEU A 360 -18.61 1.15 -12.87
C LEU A 360 -19.39 -0.17 -12.93
N ASP A 361 -19.02 -1.04 -13.87
CA ASP A 361 -19.62 -2.34 -14.07
C ASP A 361 -18.56 -3.44 -14.23
N LEU A 362 -18.86 -4.65 -13.72
CA LEU A 362 -18.05 -5.85 -13.93
C LEU A 362 -18.93 -7.03 -14.36
N GLY A 363 -18.63 -7.62 -15.52
CA GLY A 363 -19.30 -8.84 -16.02
C GLY A 363 -19.59 -8.88 -17.51
N GLY A 364 -19.40 -7.78 -18.25
CA GLY A 364 -19.42 -7.75 -19.73
C GLY A 364 -20.79 -7.95 -20.40
N VAL A 365 -21.85 -8.25 -19.63
CA VAL A 365 -23.24 -8.32 -20.08
C VAL A 365 -24.08 -7.37 -19.21
N PRO A 366 -24.52 -6.20 -19.71
CA PRO A 366 -25.11 -5.15 -18.86
C PRO A 366 -26.31 -5.57 -18.00
N ALA A 367 -27.08 -6.59 -18.40
CA ALA A 367 -28.20 -7.11 -17.61
C ALA A 367 -27.79 -7.97 -16.39
N HIS A 368 -26.50 -8.32 -16.30
CA HIS A 368 -25.93 -9.21 -15.27
C HIS A 368 -24.59 -8.68 -14.72
N ALA A 369 -24.17 -7.47 -15.09
CA ALA A 369 -22.93 -6.88 -14.62
C ALA A 369 -23.11 -6.40 -13.16
N PHE A 370 -22.18 -6.78 -12.29
CA PHE A 370 -22.10 -6.27 -10.92
C PHE A 370 -21.86 -4.76 -10.97
N GLN A 371 -22.75 -3.99 -10.35
CA GLN A 371 -22.71 -2.52 -10.36
C GLN A 371 -21.87 -2.02 -9.18
N MET A 372 -21.05 -1.00 -9.44
CA MET A 372 -20.17 -0.37 -8.47
C MET A 372 -20.22 1.14 -8.66
N VAL A 373 -19.78 1.90 -7.67
CA VAL A 373 -19.47 3.32 -7.82
C VAL A 373 -18.07 3.59 -7.28
N ALA A 374 -17.26 4.32 -8.05
CA ALA A 374 -15.96 4.82 -7.64
C ALA A 374 -16.07 6.32 -7.29
N PHE A 375 -15.46 6.70 -6.18
CA PHE A 375 -15.37 8.08 -5.67
C PHE A 375 -13.91 8.57 -5.73
N HIS A 376 -13.72 9.88 -5.93
CA HIS A 376 -12.42 10.54 -5.76
C HIS A 376 -12.53 11.87 -5.01
N LEU A 377 -11.78 11.99 -3.91
CA LEU A 377 -11.69 13.20 -3.08
C LEU A 377 -10.27 13.79 -3.16
N PRO A 378 -10.09 15.02 -3.69
CA PRO A 378 -8.82 15.75 -3.60
C PRO A 378 -8.38 16.00 -2.15
N GLY A 379 -7.08 16.19 -1.93
CA GLY A 379 -6.46 16.54 -0.65
C GLY A 379 -5.37 15.59 -0.16
N THR A 380 -5.07 14.50 -0.88
CA THR A 380 -4.11 13.47 -0.43
C THR A 380 -2.80 13.58 -1.19
N ALA A 381 -1.71 13.87 -0.48
CA ALA A 381 -0.39 14.08 -1.08
C ALA A 381 0.28 12.76 -1.47
N THR A 382 0.90 12.71 -2.66
CA THR A 382 1.68 11.54 -3.08
C THR A 382 2.93 11.33 -2.20
N PRO A 383 3.15 10.13 -1.65
CA PRO A 383 4.31 9.82 -0.83
C PRO A 383 5.61 9.67 -1.63
N ILE A 384 5.55 9.59 -2.97
CA ILE A 384 6.66 9.15 -3.84
C ILE A 384 7.02 10.13 -4.97
N GLN A 385 6.72 11.42 -4.77
CA GLN A 385 7.22 12.49 -5.64
C GLN A 385 8.39 13.24 -5.00
N ASN A 386 8.15 14.04 -3.96
CA ASN A 386 9.16 14.90 -3.36
C ASN A 386 9.97 14.16 -2.29
N GLN A 387 11.08 14.77 -1.84
CA GLN A 387 11.95 14.16 -0.82
C GLN A 387 11.28 14.09 0.56
N GLN A 388 10.40 15.03 0.89
CA GLN A 388 9.52 14.94 2.05
C GLN A 388 8.11 14.59 1.56
N VAL A 389 7.51 13.54 2.11
CA VAL A 389 6.20 13.00 1.68
C VAL A 389 5.09 14.04 1.78
N ALA A 390 5.09 14.85 2.85
CA ALA A 390 4.10 15.88 3.12
C ALA A 390 4.03 17.01 2.07
N PHE A 391 5.02 17.10 1.18
CA PHE A 391 5.07 18.10 0.12
C PHE A 391 4.91 17.49 -1.28
N GLY A 392 4.45 16.24 -1.41
CA GLY A 392 3.98 15.70 -2.69
C GLY A 392 2.82 16.52 -3.27
N ARG A 393 2.61 16.46 -4.59
CA ARG A 393 1.37 16.97 -5.19
C ARG A 393 0.15 16.23 -4.63
N ASP A 394 -1.01 16.88 -4.69
CA ASP A 394 -2.28 16.19 -4.52
C ASP A 394 -2.45 15.14 -5.63
N VAL A 395 -2.88 13.94 -5.24
CA VAL A 395 -3.31 12.86 -6.14
C VAL A 395 -4.68 12.30 -5.72
N GLY A 396 -5.31 12.90 -4.72
CA GLY A 396 -6.57 12.48 -4.13
C GLY A 396 -6.56 11.11 -3.47
N ALA A 397 -7.69 10.81 -2.86
CA ALA A 397 -8.05 9.51 -2.30
C ALA A 397 -9.14 8.86 -3.16
N THR A 398 -9.11 7.54 -3.30
CA THR A 398 -10.15 6.76 -3.98
C THR A 398 -10.96 5.92 -2.98
N GLY A 399 -12.17 5.54 -3.40
CA GLY A 399 -13.01 4.57 -2.73
C GLY A 399 -13.93 3.90 -3.75
N VAL A 400 -14.19 2.59 -3.62
CA VAL A 400 -15.10 1.84 -4.51
C VAL A 400 -16.10 1.04 -3.69
N PHE A 401 -17.38 1.17 -4.06
CA PHE A 401 -18.50 0.70 -3.25
C PHE A 401 -19.57 -0.01 -4.08
N ASP A 402 -20.31 -0.91 -3.43
CA ASP A 402 -21.66 -1.29 -3.88
C ASP A 402 -22.57 -0.05 -3.72
N PRO A 403 -23.26 0.42 -4.78
CA PRO A 403 -24.12 1.60 -4.71
C PRO A 403 -25.46 1.35 -3.99
N ASN A 404 -25.70 0.15 -3.44
CA ASN A 404 -26.92 -0.14 -2.68
C ASN A 404 -26.78 0.18 -1.19
N ALA A 405 -27.69 1.00 -0.66
CA ALA A 405 -27.87 1.26 0.78
C ALA A 405 -29.33 0.95 1.19
N ASP A 406 -29.55 0.33 2.35
CA ASP A 406 -30.88 -0.05 2.87
C ASP A 406 -31.82 -0.77 1.86
N GLY A 407 -31.23 -1.49 0.90
CA GLY A 407 -31.95 -2.23 -0.15
C GLY A 407 -32.37 -1.38 -1.35
N GLN A 408 -31.88 -0.14 -1.46
CA GLN A 408 -32.10 0.77 -2.57
C GLN A 408 -30.78 1.11 -3.28
N ALA A 409 -30.77 0.98 -4.61
CA ALA A 409 -29.66 1.46 -5.43
C ALA A 409 -29.66 2.99 -5.48
N LEU A 410 -28.49 3.58 -5.22
CA LEU A 410 -28.25 5.02 -5.20
C LEU A 410 -27.43 5.45 -6.44
N THR A 411 -27.54 6.73 -6.80
CA THR A 411 -26.64 7.42 -7.72
C THR A 411 -26.08 8.64 -7.02
N PHE A 412 -24.78 8.91 -7.22
CA PHE A 412 -24.03 9.87 -6.42
C PHE A 412 -23.43 10.98 -7.28
N SER A 413 -23.24 12.15 -6.68
CA SER A 413 -22.47 13.28 -7.22
C SER A 413 -21.45 13.77 -6.18
N ARG A 414 -20.28 14.23 -6.63
CA ARG A 414 -19.32 14.96 -5.76
C ARG A 414 -19.82 16.40 -5.57
N MET A 415 -19.75 16.89 -4.34
CA MET A 415 -20.20 18.25 -4.00
C MET A 415 -19.27 19.32 -4.62
N PRO A 416 -19.80 20.47 -5.08
CA PRO A 416 -18.99 21.46 -5.81
C PRO A 416 -17.86 22.12 -4.99
N ASP A 417 -18.01 22.20 -3.67
CA ASP A 417 -17.03 22.71 -2.71
C ASP A 417 -16.00 21.64 -2.29
N ALA A 418 -16.39 20.37 -2.26
CA ALA A 418 -15.50 19.23 -2.06
C ALA A 418 -14.43 19.08 -3.17
N ALA A 419 -14.64 19.68 -4.34
CA ALA A 419 -13.60 19.85 -5.36
C ALA A 419 -12.52 20.89 -5.00
N SER A 420 -12.60 21.54 -3.83
CA SER A 420 -11.68 22.59 -3.37
C SER A 420 -11.22 22.46 -1.91
N SER A 421 -11.81 21.55 -1.13
CA SER A 421 -11.38 21.21 0.23
C SER A 421 -11.83 19.80 0.61
N ALA A 422 -10.97 19.03 1.29
CA ALA A 422 -11.17 17.63 1.67
C ALA A 422 -12.18 17.39 2.82
N GLY A 423 -13.26 18.17 2.88
CA GLY A 423 -14.27 18.05 3.93
C GLY A 423 -14.99 16.69 3.90
N PRO A 424 -15.34 16.10 5.06
CA PRO A 424 -15.75 14.70 5.13
C PRO A 424 -17.10 14.40 4.44
N GLY A 425 -17.98 15.38 4.25
CA GLY A 425 -19.26 15.24 3.53
C GLY A 425 -19.15 15.47 2.02
N ALA A 426 -18.17 14.86 1.36
CA ALA A 426 -17.75 15.21 0.01
C ALA A 426 -18.72 14.79 -1.13
N PHE A 427 -19.59 13.80 -0.88
CA PHE A 427 -20.49 13.23 -1.89
C PHE A 427 -21.95 13.31 -1.43
N THR A 428 -22.90 13.25 -2.36
CA THR A 428 -24.34 13.18 -2.05
C THR A 428 -25.07 12.23 -2.98
N ASP A 429 -26.14 11.57 -2.51
CA ASP A 429 -27.00 10.71 -3.32
C ASP A 429 -28.26 11.43 -3.83
N ASP A 430 -28.64 11.18 -5.09
CA ASP A 430 -29.78 11.84 -5.75
C ASP A 430 -31.14 11.43 -5.18
N GLN A 431 -31.21 10.29 -4.46
CA GLN A 431 -32.45 9.66 -4.05
C GLN A 431 -32.97 10.17 -2.70
N THR A 432 -32.07 10.47 -1.77
CA THR A 432 -32.37 10.92 -0.41
C THR A 432 -31.75 12.26 -0.06
N GLY A 433 -30.72 12.69 -0.80
CA GLY A 433 -29.93 13.89 -0.48
C GLY A 433 -29.10 13.74 0.80
N SER A 434 -28.72 12.50 1.17
CA SER A 434 -27.77 12.28 2.26
C SER A 434 -26.36 12.69 1.81
N THR A 435 -25.48 13.02 2.75
CA THR A 435 -24.07 13.32 2.47
C THR A 435 -23.19 12.15 2.89
N TRP A 436 -22.14 11.88 2.12
CA TRP A 436 -21.32 10.68 2.23
C TRP A 436 -19.83 11.02 2.18
N SER A 437 -19.02 10.24 2.89
CA SER A 437 -17.56 10.35 2.90
C SER A 437 -16.87 9.52 1.83
N ILE A 438 -15.57 9.76 1.64
CA ILE A 438 -14.73 8.95 0.75
C ILE A 438 -14.60 7.49 1.25
N LEU A 439 -14.79 7.24 2.54
CA LEU A 439 -14.88 5.91 3.14
C LEU A 439 -16.28 5.28 3.02
N GLY A 440 -17.21 5.92 2.29
CA GLY A 440 -18.54 5.39 1.98
C GLY A 440 -19.52 5.46 3.15
N ARG A 441 -19.25 6.29 4.17
CA ARG A 441 -20.11 6.45 5.33
C ARG A 441 -21.06 7.64 5.14
N ALA A 442 -22.36 7.45 5.38
CA ALA A 442 -23.32 8.54 5.41
C ALA A 442 -23.16 9.37 6.69
N LEU A 443 -23.05 10.69 6.55
CA LEU A 443 -22.76 11.62 7.64
C LEU A 443 -23.98 12.44 8.09
N ASP A 444 -24.79 12.93 7.14
CA ASP A 444 -26.03 13.67 7.38
C ASP A 444 -27.11 13.29 6.35
N GLY A 445 -28.36 13.66 6.61
CA GLY A 445 -29.53 13.33 5.80
C GLY A 445 -30.22 12.01 6.17
N PRO A 446 -31.20 11.54 5.38
CA PRO A 446 -32.06 10.40 5.73
C PRO A 446 -31.33 9.08 6.01
N LEU A 447 -30.15 8.86 5.42
CA LEU A 447 -29.33 7.65 5.59
C LEU A 447 -28.17 7.82 6.57
N ALA A 448 -28.09 8.93 7.31
CA ALA A 448 -26.98 9.23 8.22
C ALA A 448 -26.62 8.08 9.18
N GLY A 449 -25.37 7.64 9.15
CA GLY A 449 -24.87 6.47 9.89
C GLY A 449 -24.87 5.15 9.10
N ALA A 450 -25.48 5.10 7.91
CA ALA A 450 -25.30 3.99 6.98
C ALA A 450 -23.86 3.92 6.44
N GLN A 451 -23.49 2.75 5.93
CA GLN A 451 -22.18 2.44 5.37
C GLN A 451 -22.40 1.70 4.05
N LEU A 452 -21.85 2.22 2.96
CA LEU A 452 -21.78 1.47 1.70
C LEU A 452 -20.80 0.31 1.86
N GLN A 453 -21.13 -0.85 1.28
CA GLN A 453 -20.23 -2.00 1.29
C GLN A 453 -19.01 -1.70 0.40
N PRO A 454 -17.77 -1.63 0.94
CA PRO A 454 -16.58 -1.45 0.12
C PRO A 454 -16.35 -2.68 -0.76
N ILE A 455 -15.90 -2.42 -1.99
CA ILE A 455 -15.46 -3.42 -2.94
C ILE A 455 -13.93 -3.51 -2.90
N GLU A 456 -13.37 -4.67 -3.24
CA GLU A 456 -11.92 -4.81 -3.44
C GLU A 456 -11.44 -3.82 -4.50
N HIS A 457 -10.61 -2.86 -4.10
CA HIS A 457 -9.96 -1.94 -5.02
C HIS A 457 -8.54 -1.62 -4.53
N ILE A 458 -7.71 -1.16 -5.46
CA ILE A 458 -6.36 -0.68 -5.16
C ILE A 458 -6.02 0.52 -6.06
N ASP A 459 -5.28 1.48 -5.51
CA ASP A 459 -4.48 2.40 -6.32
C ASP A 459 -3.18 1.71 -6.74
N THR A 460 -2.72 1.96 -7.96
CA THR A 460 -1.51 1.34 -8.52
C THR A 460 -0.98 2.11 -9.71
N PHE A 461 0.27 1.84 -10.11
CA PHE A 461 0.74 2.17 -11.45
C PHE A 461 0.21 1.21 -12.52
N TRP A 462 -0.01 1.73 -13.72
CA TRP A 462 -0.49 0.97 -14.88
C TRP A 462 0.37 -0.26 -15.19
N PHE A 463 1.70 -0.13 -15.16
CA PHE A 463 2.59 -1.24 -15.49
C PHE A 463 2.36 -2.47 -14.61
N ALA A 464 2.01 -2.28 -13.33
CA ALA A 464 1.71 -3.36 -12.40
C ALA A 464 0.32 -3.94 -12.66
N ALA A 465 -0.69 -3.09 -12.88
CA ALA A 465 -2.04 -3.50 -13.26
C ALA A 465 -2.04 -4.41 -14.50
N ALA A 466 -1.37 -3.98 -15.57
CA ALA A 466 -1.26 -4.74 -16.81
C ALA A 466 -0.32 -5.96 -16.71
N ALA A 467 0.71 -5.93 -15.87
CA ALA A 467 1.59 -7.10 -15.69
C ALA A 467 0.92 -8.24 -14.90
N TYR A 468 0.08 -7.91 -13.92
CA TYR A 468 -0.70 -8.90 -13.15
C TYR A 468 -2.01 -9.31 -13.81
N ASN A 469 -2.62 -8.44 -14.64
CA ASN A 469 -3.71 -8.82 -15.54
C ASN A 469 -3.54 -8.16 -16.92
N PRO A 470 -2.85 -8.81 -17.88
CA PRO A 470 -2.68 -8.28 -19.23
C PRO A 470 -4.00 -8.07 -19.98
N ALA A 471 -5.04 -8.81 -19.61
CA ALA A 471 -6.38 -8.70 -20.19
C ALA A 471 -7.28 -7.69 -19.44
N ILE A 472 -6.74 -6.90 -18.49
CA ILE A 472 -7.54 -5.93 -17.73
C ILE A 472 -8.23 -4.94 -18.67
N GLU A 473 -9.52 -4.73 -18.44
CA GLU A 473 -10.30 -3.76 -19.19
C GLU A 473 -10.01 -2.36 -18.66
N LEU A 474 -9.65 -1.44 -19.54
CA LEU A 474 -9.44 -0.03 -19.22
C LEU A 474 -10.71 0.75 -19.59
N ARG A 475 -11.38 1.34 -18.60
CA ARG A 475 -12.42 2.34 -18.81
C ARG A 475 -11.75 3.70 -19.14
N PRO A 476 -12.48 4.63 -19.79
CA PRO A 476 -12.02 6.01 -20.01
C PRO A 476 -11.48 6.66 -18.73
#